data_AF-A0A843SEQ5-F1
#
_entry.id   AF-A0A843SEQ5-F1
#
_cell.length_a   1.000
_cell.length_b   1.000
_cell.length_c   1.000
_cell.angle_alpha   90.00
_cell.angle_beta   90.00
_cell.angle_gamma   90.00
#
_symmetry.space_group_name_H-M   'P 1'
#
loop_
_entity.id
_entity.type
_entity.pdbx_description
1 polymer ?
#
loop_
_entity_poly.entity_id
_entity_poly.type
_entity_poly.pdbx_seq_one_letter_code
_entity_poly.pdbx_strand_id
1 'polypeptide(L)'
;MAFSLEVQSDVRPANLPSIWVQALAQHGIAIEFPPNFLSECETGVLIMKVLAAPAALTREDVNEPASAYFEFWTDEDGFGFSTASGRSTLDFAVQCLCAATLADHLDAVYVDPQMGKSARGADALSLAMEEIKYFISTPDEEVYRKFVGWNTL
;
A
#
# COMPACT_ATOMS: atom_id res chain seq x y z
N MET A 1 -3.34 13.46 -10.80
CA MET A 1 -2.91 14.03 -9.49
C MET A 1 -2.30 12.91 -8.67
N ALA A 2 -1.36 13.22 -7.77
CA ALA A 2 -0.85 12.21 -6.83
C ALA A 2 -1.94 11.81 -5.83
N PHE A 3 -1.88 10.58 -5.33
CA PHE A 3 -2.73 10.08 -4.25
C PHE A 3 -1.83 9.76 -3.07
N SER A 4 -2.11 10.38 -1.94
CA SER A 4 -1.22 10.38 -0.78
C SER A 4 -2.01 10.07 0.49
N LEU A 5 -1.46 9.20 1.32
CA LEU A 5 -2.05 8.78 2.59
C LEU A 5 -1.05 9.02 3.71
N GLU A 6 -1.54 9.21 4.92
CA GLU A 6 -0.72 9.39 6.11
C GLU A 6 -1.18 8.46 7.24
N VAL A 7 -0.22 8.00 8.05
CA VAL A 7 -0.47 7.31 9.32
C VAL A 7 0.24 8.07 10.41
N GLN A 8 -0.52 8.76 11.25
CA GLN A 8 0.00 9.57 12.36
C GLN A 8 0.26 8.69 13.58
N SER A 9 1.51 8.60 14.00
CA SER A 9 1.92 7.75 15.11
C SER A 9 3.24 8.23 15.69
N ASP A 10 3.45 8.00 16.99
CA ASP A 10 4.75 8.18 17.66
C ASP A 10 5.59 6.89 17.67
N VAL A 11 5.00 5.76 17.27
CA VAL A 11 5.64 4.44 17.31
C VAL A 11 6.30 4.14 15.97
N ARG A 12 7.55 3.68 15.99
CA ARG A 12 8.32 3.30 14.79
C ARG A 12 8.70 1.82 14.84
N PRO A 13 7.93 0.92 14.19
CA PRO A 13 8.23 -0.51 14.20
C PRO A 13 9.46 -0.80 13.35
N ALA A 14 10.37 -1.63 13.87
CA ALA A 14 11.60 -1.99 13.18
C ALA A 14 11.41 -3.06 12.09
N ASN A 15 10.21 -3.61 11.92
CA ASN A 15 9.95 -4.80 11.10
C ASN A 15 8.72 -4.65 10.16
N LEU A 16 8.54 -3.48 9.56
CA LEU A 16 7.42 -3.16 8.66
C LEU A 16 7.07 -4.27 7.62
N PRO A 17 8.03 -4.89 6.89
CA PRO A 17 7.72 -5.97 5.98
C PRO A 17 6.99 -7.15 6.63
N SER A 18 7.39 -7.52 7.85
CA SER A 18 6.74 -8.65 8.54
C SER A 18 5.29 -8.33 8.91
N ILE A 19 5.02 -7.08 9.28
CA ILE A 19 3.67 -6.59 9.58
C ILE A 19 2.83 -6.62 8.31
N TRP A 20 3.31 -6.01 7.23
CA TRP A 20 2.55 -5.91 5.98
C TRP A 20 2.36 -7.25 5.26
N VAL A 21 3.37 -8.12 5.21
CA VAL A 21 3.22 -9.46 4.60
C VAL A 21 2.10 -10.24 5.28
N GLN A 22 2.07 -10.24 6.62
CA GLN A 22 1.03 -10.95 7.37
C GLN A 22 -0.35 -10.32 7.18
N ALA A 23 -0.44 -8.99 7.24
CA ALA A 23 -1.70 -8.29 7.12
C ALA A 23 -2.30 -8.37 5.71
N LEU A 24 -1.48 -8.15 4.67
CA LEU A 24 -1.92 -8.24 3.27
C LEU A 24 -2.39 -9.65 2.88
N ALA A 25 -1.78 -10.69 3.46
CA ALA A 25 -2.21 -12.06 3.25
C ALA A 25 -3.66 -12.32 3.72
N GLN A 26 -4.13 -11.62 4.76
CA GLN A 26 -5.52 -11.71 5.23
C GLN A 26 -6.52 -11.16 4.20
N HIS A 27 -6.07 -10.30 3.30
CA HIS A 27 -6.85 -9.74 2.19
C HIS A 27 -6.61 -10.49 0.87
N GLY A 28 -5.89 -11.62 0.90
CA GLY A 28 -5.59 -12.41 -0.29
C GLY A 28 -4.45 -11.87 -1.16
N ILE A 29 -3.69 -10.89 -0.67
CA ILE A 29 -2.50 -10.38 -1.35
C ILE A 29 -1.27 -11.13 -0.85
N ALA A 30 -0.61 -11.87 -1.75
CA ALA A 30 0.68 -12.47 -1.50
C ALA A 30 1.79 -11.55 -2.04
N ILE A 31 2.69 -11.08 -1.18
CA ILE A 31 3.67 -10.04 -1.53
C ILE A 31 5.06 -10.36 -0.97
N GLU A 32 6.08 -9.93 -1.70
CA GLU A 32 7.49 -9.96 -1.31
C GLU A 32 8.04 -8.52 -1.30
N PHE A 33 8.75 -8.17 -0.23
CA PHE A 33 9.46 -6.90 -0.09
C PHE A 33 10.92 -7.04 -0.55
N PRO A 34 11.57 -5.94 -0.99
CA PRO A 34 12.97 -5.98 -1.39
C PRO A 34 13.86 -6.40 -0.20
N PRO A 35 14.94 -7.19 -0.43
CA PRO A 35 15.77 -7.75 0.63
C PRO A 35 16.39 -6.72 1.59
N ASN A 36 16.61 -5.49 1.13
CA ASN A 36 17.27 -4.42 1.89
C ASN A 36 16.32 -3.29 2.32
N PHE A 37 15.00 -3.52 2.27
CA PHE A 37 13.99 -2.47 2.49
C PHE A 37 14.24 -1.63 3.76
N LEU A 38 14.40 -2.26 4.92
CA LEU A 38 14.46 -1.55 6.21
C LEU A 38 15.79 -0.81 6.45
N SER A 39 16.87 -1.22 5.77
CA SER A 39 18.19 -0.60 5.91
C SER A 39 18.37 0.66 5.05
N GLU A 40 17.49 0.87 4.06
CA GLU A 40 17.63 1.91 3.03
C GLU A 40 16.48 2.92 3.00
N CYS A 41 15.40 2.72 3.75
CA CYS A 41 14.14 3.46 3.57
C CYS A 41 13.79 4.34 4.79
N GLU A 42 14.46 5.48 4.95
CA GLU A 42 13.88 6.65 5.65
C GLU A 42 12.91 7.40 4.71
N THR A 43 13.20 7.39 3.41
CA THR A 43 12.35 7.92 2.33
C THR A 43 12.72 7.30 0.98
N GLY A 44 11.76 7.02 0.10
CA GLY A 44 12.02 6.60 -1.27
C GLY A 44 10.86 5.83 -1.93
N VAL A 45 11.07 5.40 -3.18
CA VAL A 45 10.13 4.54 -3.89
C VAL A 45 10.30 3.10 -3.42
N LEU A 46 9.25 2.55 -2.81
CA LEU A 46 9.18 1.15 -2.46
C LEU A 46 8.56 0.37 -3.61
N ILE A 47 9.34 -0.54 -4.20
CA ILE A 47 8.87 -1.47 -5.22
C ILE A 47 8.75 -2.86 -4.59
N MET A 48 7.56 -3.44 -4.70
CA MET A 48 7.23 -4.75 -4.15
C MET A 48 6.83 -5.69 -5.26
N LYS A 49 7.09 -6.98 -5.04
CA LYS A 49 6.67 -8.05 -5.94
C LYS A 49 5.40 -8.68 -5.39
N VAL A 50 4.31 -8.54 -6.11
CA VAL A 50 3.03 -9.18 -5.79
C VAL A 50 2.95 -10.50 -6.56
N LEU A 51 2.72 -11.59 -5.85
CA LEU A 51 2.57 -12.94 -6.41
C LEU A 51 1.12 -13.26 -6.72
N ALA A 52 0.20 -12.74 -5.91
CA ALA A 52 -1.23 -12.93 -6.09
C ALA A 52 -2.01 -11.75 -5.50
N ALA A 53 -3.12 -11.38 -6.13
CA ALA A 53 -4.11 -10.44 -5.60
C ALA A 53 -5.50 -10.73 -6.20
N PRO A 54 -6.58 -10.65 -5.41
CA PRO A 54 -7.92 -10.95 -5.90
C PRO A 54 -8.52 -9.78 -6.69
N ALA A 55 -9.36 -10.11 -7.69
CA ALA A 55 -10.10 -9.15 -8.50
C ALA A 55 -10.95 -8.15 -7.68
N ALA A 56 -11.36 -8.53 -6.47
CA ALA A 56 -12.08 -7.63 -5.56
C ALA A 56 -11.26 -6.40 -5.11
N LEU A 57 -9.94 -6.45 -5.23
CA LEU A 57 -9.01 -5.36 -4.90
C LEU A 57 -8.38 -4.72 -6.14
N THR A 58 -8.24 -5.50 -7.23
CA THR A 58 -7.45 -5.10 -8.41
C THR A 58 -8.23 -5.15 -9.72
N ARG A 59 -9.57 -5.30 -9.70
CA ARG A 59 -10.46 -5.51 -10.86
C ARG A 59 -10.32 -6.88 -11.55
N GLU A 60 -9.11 -7.39 -11.68
CA GLU A 60 -8.81 -8.73 -12.24
C GLU A 60 -7.91 -9.50 -11.29
N ASP A 61 -8.01 -10.83 -11.30
CA ASP A 61 -7.15 -11.68 -10.47
C ASP A 61 -5.70 -11.62 -10.99
N VAL A 62 -4.80 -11.17 -10.14
CA VAL A 62 -3.36 -11.21 -10.39
C VAL A 62 -2.87 -12.58 -9.98
N ASN A 63 -2.39 -13.38 -10.94
CA ASN A 63 -1.90 -14.74 -10.73
C ASN A 63 -0.48 -14.96 -11.29
N GLU A 64 0.19 -13.89 -11.71
CA GLU A 64 1.58 -13.89 -12.14
C GLU A 64 2.36 -12.80 -11.40
N PRO A 65 3.70 -12.91 -11.29
CA PRO A 65 4.50 -11.89 -10.62
C PRO A 65 4.29 -10.49 -11.21
N ALA A 66 3.74 -9.61 -10.38
CA ALA A 66 3.42 -8.22 -10.70
C ALA A 66 4.23 -7.26 -9.82
N SER A 67 4.46 -6.07 -10.32
CA SER A 67 5.09 -4.97 -9.59
C SER A 67 4.00 -4.09 -9.00
N ALA A 68 4.11 -3.83 -7.70
CA ALA A 68 3.41 -2.76 -7.01
C ALA A 68 4.43 -1.72 -6.53
N TYR A 69 4.11 -0.43 -6.56
CA TYR A 69 4.96 0.58 -5.95
C TYR A 69 4.21 1.73 -5.30
N PHE A 70 4.86 2.36 -4.32
CA PHE A 70 4.50 3.67 -3.78
C PHE A 70 5.75 4.35 -3.22
N GLU A 71 5.75 5.68 -3.21
CA GLU A 71 6.69 6.46 -2.39
C GLU A 71 6.31 6.31 -0.92
N PHE A 72 7.33 6.06 -0.10
CA PHE A 72 7.21 5.89 1.34
C PHE A 72 8.18 6.83 2.03
N TRP A 73 7.75 7.46 3.12
CA TRP A 73 8.64 8.23 3.99
C TRP A 73 8.19 8.15 5.44
N THR A 74 9.13 8.40 6.34
CA THR A 74 8.87 8.50 7.78
C THR A 74 9.44 9.79 8.32
N ASP A 75 8.69 10.48 9.16
CA ASP A 75 9.12 11.70 9.85
C ASP A 75 8.71 11.65 11.34
N GLU A 76 8.74 12.80 12.01
CA GLU A 76 8.34 12.92 13.41
C GLU A 76 6.82 12.72 13.61
N ASP A 77 6.01 13.08 12.62
CA ASP A 77 4.54 13.04 12.70
C ASP A 77 3.99 11.64 12.34
N GLY A 78 4.72 10.85 11.55
CA GLY A 78 4.33 9.48 11.27
C GLY A 78 4.95 8.89 10.01
N PHE A 79 4.06 8.36 9.16
CA PHE A 79 4.38 7.67 7.91
C PHE A 79 3.57 8.28 6.78
N GLY A 80 4.21 8.50 5.65
CA GLY A 80 3.53 8.94 4.44
C GLY A 80 3.70 7.95 3.29
N PHE A 81 2.66 7.90 2.46
CA PHE A 81 2.53 6.99 1.33
C PHE A 81 2.04 7.78 0.14
N SER A 82 2.62 7.63 -1.05
CA SER A 82 2.18 8.36 -2.24
C SER A 82 2.36 7.58 -3.53
N THR A 83 1.41 7.73 -4.45
CA THR A 83 1.53 7.26 -5.85
C THR A 83 1.18 8.38 -6.82
N ALA A 84 1.92 8.41 -7.94
CA ALA A 84 1.67 9.35 -9.02
C ALA A 84 0.36 9.06 -9.77
N SER A 85 0.00 9.97 -10.68
CA SER A 85 -1.08 9.76 -11.66
C SER A 85 -0.70 8.61 -12.62
N GLY A 86 -1.65 7.78 -13.02
CA GLY A 86 -1.40 6.61 -13.89
C GLY A 86 -0.87 5.39 -13.13
N ARG A 87 -1.01 5.36 -11.80
CA ARG A 87 -0.82 4.17 -10.97
C ARG A 87 -1.78 3.06 -11.39
N SER A 88 -1.36 1.81 -11.25
CA SER A 88 -2.24 0.68 -11.48
C SER A 88 -3.22 0.48 -10.31
N THR A 89 -4.30 -0.26 -10.52
CA THR A 89 -5.20 -0.68 -9.44
C THR A 89 -4.49 -1.49 -8.36
N LEU A 90 -3.47 -2.28 -8.75
CA LEU A 90 -2.62 -3.01 -7.81
C LEU A 90 -1.77 -2.07 -6.95
N ASP A 91 -1.12 -1.07 -7.56
CA ASP A 91 -0.35 -0.05 -6.82
C ASP A 91 -1.25 0.62 -5.77
N PHE A 92 -2.46 1.00 -6.18
CA PHE A 92 -3.44 1.66 -5.34
C PHE A 92 -3.91 0.79 -4.16
N ALA A 93 -4.28 -0.46 -4.43
CA ALA A 93 -4.74 -1.39 -3.40
C ALA A 93 -3.64 -1.69 -2.39
N VAL A 94 -2.42 -1.92 -2.85
CA VAL A 94 -1.27 -2.18 -1.98
C VAL A 94 -0.95 -0.95 -1.12
N GLN A 95 -0.93 0.27 -1.69
CA GLN A 95 -0.72 1.49 -0.93
C GLN A 95 -1.77 1.67 0.18
N CYS A 96 -3.06 1.56 -0.17
CA CYS A 96 -4.16 1.75 0.76
C CYS A 96 -4.12 0.74 1.92
N LEU A 97 -3.89 -0.54 1.59
CA LEU A 97 -3.82 -1.59 2.59
C LEU A 97 -2.57 -1.50 3.45
N CYS A 98 -1.40 -1.14 2.90
CA CYS A 98 -0.20 -0.90 3.71
C CYS A 98 -0.42 0.21 4.74
N ALA A 99 -1.02 1.34 4.34
CA ALA A 99 -1.32 2.43 5.26
C ALA A 99 -2.36 2.01 6.32
N ALA A 100 -3.47 1.40 5.92
CA ALA A 100 -4.54 1.03 6.84
C ALA A 100 -4.13 -0.08 7.83
N THR A 101 -3.39 -1.09 7.37
CA THR A 101 -2.90 -2.17 8.25
C THR A 101 -1.81 -1.68 9.20
N LEU A 102 -1.02 -0.68 8.82
CA LEU A 102 -0.09 -0.03 9.74
C LEU A 102 -0.84 0.75 10.81
N ALA A 103 -1.88 1.50 10.42
CA ALA A 103 -2.73 2.22 11.36
C ALA A 103 -3.41 1.28 12.35
N ASP A 104 -3.95 0.15 11.88
CA ASP A 104 -4.53 -0.90 12.72
C ASP A 104 -3.50 -1.48 13.69
N HIS A 105 -2.34 -1.90 13.19
CA HIS A 105 -1.29 -2.50 14.00
C HIS A 105 -0.80 -1.57 15.13
N LEU A 106 -0.77 -0.26 14.89
CA LEU A 106 -0.26 0.73 15.84
C LEU A 106 -1.35 1.43 16.66
N ASP A 107 -2.63 1.12 16.45
CA ASP A 107 -3.77 1.93 16.92
C ASP A 107 -3.59 3.43 16.60
N ALA A 108 -3.08 3.70 15.39
CA ALA A 108 -2.72 5.02 14.89
C ALA A 108 -3.84 5.62 14.02
N VAL A 109 -3.71 6.91 13.68
CA VAL A 109 -4.69 7.61 12.84
C VAL A 109 -4.26 7.53 11.38
N TYR A 110 -5.08 6.86 10.57
CA TYR A 110 -5.02 6.90 9.12
C TYR A 110 -5.72 8.17 8.61
N VAL A 111 -5.09 8.89 7.68
CA VAL A 111 -5.63 10.10 7.05
C VAL A 111 -5.64 9.93 5.53
N ASP A 112 -6.80 10.21 4.93
CA ASP A 112 -7.02 10.29 3.50
C ASP A 112 -7.42 11.72 3.13
N PRO A 113 -6.47 12.55 2.68
CA PRO A 113 -6.71 13.92 2.26
C PRO A 113 -7.63 14.03 1.05
N GLN A 114 -7.65 13.04 0.15
CA GLN A 114 -8.44 13.08 -1.08
C GLN A 114 -9.92 12.86 -0.81
N MET A 115 -10.25 12.03 0.19
CA MET A 115 -11.60 11.89 0.72
C MET A 115 -11.96 12.94 1.78
N GLY A 116 -10.97 13.60 2.39
CA GLY A 116 -11.16 14.45 3.56
C GLY A 116 -11.62 13.66 4.80
N LYS A 117 -11.17 12.40 4.92
CA LYS A 117 -11.57 11.47 5.99
C LYS A 117 -10.35 11.01 6.78
N SER A 118 -10.58 10.60 8.02
CA SER A 118 -9.60 9.92 8.86
C SER A 118 -10.28 8.84 9.70
N ALA A 119 -9.52 7.83 10.10
CA ALA A 119 -9.98 6.72 10.90
C ALA A 119 -8.84 6.21 11.79
N ARG A 120 -9.16 5.62 12.95
CA ARG A 120 -8.16 5.13 13.91
C ARG A 120 -8.18 3.62 13.98
N GLY A 121 -6.99 3.01 14.07
CA GLY A 121 -6.85 1.58 14.30
C GLY A 121 -7.59 0.76 13.23
N ALA A 122 -8.33 -0.26 13.67
CA ALA A 122 -9.09 -1.16 12.79
C ALA A 122 -10.09 -0.47 11.85
N ASP A 123 -10.60 0.72 12.21
CA ASP A 123 -11.54 1.46 11.35
C ASP A 123 -10.86 1.96 10.06
N ALA A 124 -9.53 2.09 10.05
CA ALA A 124 -8.75 2.48 8.87
C ALA A 124 -8.96 1.53 7.68
N LEU A 125 -9.11 0.22 7.94
CA LEU A 125 -9.34 -0.77 6.91
C LEU A 125 -10.66 -0.54 6.18
N SER A 126 -11.70 -0.12 6.89
CA SER A 126 -13.01 0.15 6.28
C SER A 126 -12.93 1.32 5.30
N LEU A 127 -12.19 2.37 5.67
CA LEU A 127 -11.97 3.55 4.82
C LEU A 127 -11.12 3.19 3.59
N ALA A 128 -9.99 2.51 3.79
CA ALA A 128 -9.15 2.06 2.67
C ALA A 128 -9.93 1.17 1.68
N MET A 129 -10.81 0.28 2.17
CA MET A 129 -11.64 -0.56 1.32
C MET A 129 -12.73 0.22 0.57
N GLU A 130 -13.25 1.31 1.13
CA GLU A 130 -14.17 2.22 0.43
C GLU A 130 -13.45 2.87 -0.77
N GLU A 131 -12.24 3.37 -0.52
CA GLU A 131 -11.43 4.07 -1.52
C GLU A 131 -10.95 3.12 -2.63
N ILE A 132 -10.51 1.90 -2.29
CA ILE A 132 -10.16 0.86 -3.27
C ILE A 132 -11.35 0.53 -4.16
N LYS A 133 -12.54 0.33 -3.59
CA LYS A 133 -13.75 0.02 -4.37
C LYS A 133 -14.12 1.15 -5.32
N TYR A 134 -13.98 2.40 -4.86
CA TYR A 134 -14.20 3.56 -5.71
C TYR A 134 -13.20 3.57 -6.87
N PHE A 135 -11.91 3.43 -6.59
CA PHE A 135 -10.86 3.47 -7.61
C PHE A 135 -10.99 2.35 -8.65
N ILE A 136 -11.27 1.10 -8.26
CA ILE A 136 -11.43 0.02 -9.24
C ILE A 136 -12.68 0.19 -10.12
N SER A 137 -13.68 0.98 -9.67
CA SER A 137 -14.89 1.28 -10.43
C SER A 137 -14.68 2.31 -11.56
N THR A 138 -13.57 3.06 -11.53
CA THR A 138 -13.28 4.05 -12.58
C THR A 138 -12.66 3.38 -13.81
N PRO A 139 -13.12 3.68 -15.04
CA PRO A 139 -12.61 3.04 -16.25
C PRO A 139 -11.14 3.38 -16.52
N ASP A 140 -10.49 2.57 -17.37
CA ASP A 140 -9.19 2.82 -18.02
C ASP A 140 -7.90 2.71 -17.19
N GLU A 141 -7.97 2.41 -15.89
CA GLU A 141 -6.76 2.17 -15.10
C GLU A 141 -6.12 0.81 -15.42
N GLU A 142 -4.79 0.79 -15.56
CA GLU A 142 -4.02 -0.46 -15.69
C GLU A 142 -4.23 -1.33 -14.44
N VAL A 143 -4.36 -2.64 -14.62
CA VAL A 143 -4.57 -3.58 -13.50
C VAL A 143 -3.28 -3.71 -12.69
N TYR A 144 -2.19 -4.08 -13.37
CA TYR A 144 -0.86 -4.25 -12.81
C TYR A 144 0.23 -4.14 -13.89
N ARG A 145 1.48 -4.03 -13.46
CA ARG A 145 2.67 -4.13 -14.33
C ARG A 145 3.41 -5.42 -14.04
N LYS A 146 4.02 -6.04 -15.05
CA LYS A 146 4.83 -7.25 -14.83
C LYS A 146 6.05 -6.94 -13.99
N PHE A 147 6.35 -7.84 -13.05
CA PHE A 147 7.59 -7.75 -12.29
C PHE A 147 8.78 -8.22 -13.15
N VAL A 148 9.79 -7.35 -13.32
CA VAL A 148 10.93 -7.62 -14.21
C VAL A 148 12.18 -8.16 -13.50
N GLY A 149 12.17 -8.22 -12.17
CA GLY A 149 13.29 -8.73 -11.37
C GLY A 149 13.85 -7.68 -10.41
N TRP A 150 14.46 -8.15 -9.32
CA TRP A 150 15.09 -7.28 -8.31
C TRP A 150 16.39 -6.63 -8.80
N ASN A 151 17.09 -7.24 -9.78
CA ASN A 151 18.37 -6.74 -10.31
C ASN A 151 18.21 -5.69 -11.42
N THR A 152 16.98 -5.36 -11.77
CA THR A 152 16.62 -4.43 -12.85
C THR A 152 15.93 -3.16 -12.32
N LEU A 153 15.84 -3.04 -10.99
CA LEU A 153 15.35 -1.88 -10.26
C LEU A 153 16.54 -1.04 -9.78
#